data_AF-A0A4Q4MW42-F1
#
_entry.id   AF-A0A4Q4MW42-F1
#
_cell.length_a   1.000
_cell.length_b   1.000
_cell.length_c   1.000
_cell.angle_alpha   90.00
_cell.angle_beta   90.00
_cell.angle_gamma   90.00
#
_symmetry.space_group_name_H-M   'P 1'
#
loop_
_entity.id
_entity.type
_entity.pdbx_description
1 polymer ?
#
loop_
_entity_poly.entity_id
_entity_poly.type
_entity_poly.pdbx_seq_one_letter_code
_entity_poly.pdbx_strand_id
1 'polypeptide(L)'
;MTALPRYDGTFSFTSSRLYENIKRVFPTYNNKDPKTWPYVSLSTIEKHRPYQGYPDLPTGVAYQREAMTRYEDLYSPEDRTIAASVNGSFHQRFPLNYDKFDEPKEQVGMSGAEYRAYMGTTLAAPSTPRIMREEWEDDIPDSAIDCDTPSDHREQPESASPTLGIKALNRVFCAKKKCVDIKREADRLRGELFDKESQLVSSQADLKEYETTEGLRRRAMYDAQFELEKEKQRTDDAEKKCMLRMEENLRLLRHLNELETKVKEMEELDAYCVQLEAEIEALNGERATEERGHEQLSEPQMEEESFNMLRKRMRSKSTK
;
A
#
# COMPACT_ATOMS: atom_id res chain seq x y z
N MET A 1 6.16 0.76 -33.14
CA MET A 1 5.98 0.95 -31.69
C MET A 1 7.35 1.18 -31.07
N THR A 2 7.49 2.14 -30.16
CA THR A 2 8.77 2.37 -29.47
C THR A 2 8.91 1.33 -28.38
N ALA A 3 10.06 0.64 -28.32
CA ALA A 3 10.33 -0.30 -27.23
C ALA A 3 10.35 0.44 -25.89
N LEU A 4 9.57 -0.05 -24.92
CA LEU A 4 9.51 0.55 -23.58
C LEU A 4 10.81 0.25 -22.82
N PRO A 5 11.35 1.20 -22.04
CA PRO A 5 12.56 0.98 -21.27
C PRO A 5 12.30 -0.06 -20.17
N ARG A 6 13.13 -1.11 -20.10
CA ARG A 6 12.99 -2.17 -19.11
C ARG A 6 13.39 -1.69 -17.71
N TYR A 7 12.59 -2.03 -16.69
CA TYR A 7 12.91 -1.77 -15.29
C TYR A 7 13.44 -3.02 -14.60
N ASP A 8 14.70 -2.94 -14.17
CA ASP A 8 15.40 -4.02 -13.46
C ASP A 8 15.69 -3.68 -11.98
N GLY A 9 15.10 -2.60 -11.46
CA GLY A 9 15.25 -2.16 -10.07
C GLY A 9 14.39 -2.90 -9.04
N THR A 10 14.41 -2.44 -7.80
CA THR A 10 13.61 -2.99 -6.69
C THR A 10 12.12 -2.74 -6.92
N PHE A 11 11.32 -3.81 -7.01
CA PHE A 11 9.89 -3.75 -7.18
C PHE A 11 9.18 -3.64 -5.83
N SER A 12 8.04 -2.96 -5.79
CA SER A 12 7.20 -2.87 -4.60
C SER A 12 5.74 -2.87 -5.04
N PHE A 13 4.89 -3.58 -4.30
CA PHE A 13 3.44 -3.51 -4.48
C PHE A 13 2.85 -2.22 -3.91
N THR A 14 3.62 -1.46 -3.12
CA THR A 14 3.23 -0.13 -2.68
C THR A 14 3.57 0.89 -3.77
N SER A 15 2.56 1.46 -4.42
CA SER A 15 2.70 2.39 -5.54
C SER A 15 3.69 3.54 -5.26
N SER A 16 3.60 4.19 -4.10
CA SER A 16 4.49 5.31 -3.73
C SER A 16 5.97 4.89 -3.73
N ARG A 17 6.28 3.77 -3.08
CA ARG A 17 7.64 3.22 -3.00
C ARG A 17 8.15 2.74 -4.36
N LEU A 18 7.28 2.13 -5.17
CA LEU A 18 7.63 1.74 -6.54
C LEU A 18 7.99 2.98 -7.37
N TYR A 19 7.19 4.05 -7.29
CA TYR A 19 7.45 5.28 -8.05
C TYR A 19 8.76 5.95 -7.63
N GLU A 20 9.09 5.97 -6.34
CA GLU A 20 10.40 6.46 -5.87
C GLU A 20 11.55 5.63 -6.44
N ASN A 21 11.44 4.30 -6.38
CA ASN A 21 12.47 3.41 -6.93
C ASN A 21 12.63 3.60 -8.44
N ILE A 22 11.52 3.78 -9.17
CA ILE A 22 11.54 4.06 -10.60
C ILE A 22 12.19 5.41 -10.87
N LYS A 23 11.84 6.47 -10.15
CA LYS A 23 12.44 7.81 -10.33
C LYS A 23 13.95 7.83 -10.11
N ARG A 24 14.49 6.96 -9.25
CA ARG A 24 15.95 6.81 -9.06
C ARG A 24 16.64 6.26 -10.30
N VAL A 25 15.99 5.39 -11.06
CA VAL A 25 16.53 4.77 -12.28
C VAL A 25 16.17 5.59 -13.54
N PHE A 26 14.97 6.14 -13.56
CA PHE A 26 14.37 6.92 -14.64
C PHE A 26 13.91 8.29 -14.12
N PRO A 27 14.80 9.30 -14.06
CA PRO A 27 14.48 10.62 -13.51
C PRO A 27 13.35 11.35 -14.25
N THR A 28 13.13 11.01 -15.52
CA THR A 28 12.05 11.57 -16.36
C THR A 28 10.71 10.88 -16.16
N TYR A 29 10.61 9.91 -15.25
CA TYR A 29 9.38 9.15 -15.00
C TYR A 29 8.25 10.03 -14.46
N ASN A 30 7.08 9.87 -15.07
CA ASN A 30 5.83 10.50 -14.66
C ASN A 30 4.69 9.47 -14.68
N ASN A 31 4.11 9.19 -13.51
CA ASN A 31 3.00 8.25 -13.37
C ASN A 31 1.73 8.66 -14.13
N LYS A 32 1.60 9.94 -14.54
CA LYS A 32 0.49 10.43 -15.36
C LYS A 32 0.74 10.37 -16.87
N ASP A 33 1.97 10.09 -17.30
CA ASP A 33 2.33 10.05 -18.72
C ASP A 33 2.82 8.65 -19.13
N PRO A 34 1.96 7.84 -19.78
CA PRO A 34 2.28 6.48 -20.24
C PRO A 34 3.53 6.36 -21.10
N LYS A 35 3.97 7.44 -21.78
CA LYS A 35 5.22 7.42 -22.56
C LYS A 35 6.46 7.26 -21.70
N THR A 36 6.39 7.69 -20.45
CA THR A 36 7.51 7.64 -19.50
C THR A 36 7.53 6.36 -18.68
N TRP A 37 6.51 5.52 -18.81
CA TRP A 37 6.33 4.33 -18.00
C TRP A 37 7.33 3.25 -18.42
N PRO A 38 8.06 2.66 -17.46
CA PRO A 38 8.95 1.57 -17.77
C PRO A 38 8.18 0.24 -17.88
N TYR A 39 8.83 -0.74 -18.48
CA TYR A 39 8.37 -2.10 -18.63
C TYR A 39 8.89 -3.01 -17.51
N VAL A 40 7.98 -3.60 -16.74
CA VAL A 40 8.27 -4.48 -15.60
C VAL A 40 8.00 -5.94 -15.99
N SER A 41 9.05 -6.77 -15.95
CA SER A 41 8.94 -8.21 -16.18
C SER A 41 8.43 -8.96 -14.95
N LEU A 42 7.79 -10.12 -15.17
CA LEU A 42 7.35 -11.03 -14.10
C LEU A 42 8.54 -11.42 -13.20
N SER A 43 9.71 -11.67 -13.78
CA SER A 43 10.92 -11.98 -13.02
C SER A 43 11.35 -10.86 -12.08
N THR A 44 11.07 -9.59 -12.40
CA THR A 44 11.37 -8.44 -11.52
C THR A 44 10.46 -8.44 -10.30
N ILE A 45 9.20 -8.82 -10.48
CA ILE A 45 8.22 -8.99 -9.40
C ILE A 45 8.61 -10.19 -8.52
N GLU A 46 8.92 -11.32 -9.16
CA GLU A 46 9.23 -12.59 -8.47
C GLU A 46 10.55 -12.59 -7.69
N LYS A 47 11.49 -11.70 -8.03
CA LYS A 47 12.68 -11.45 -7.20
C LYS A 47 12.34 -11.07 -5.74
N HIS A 48 11.14 -10.52 -5.51
CA HIS A 48 10.69 -10.10 -4.18
C HIS A 48 9.82 -11.19 -3.56
N ARG A 49 8.83 -11.68 -4.30
CA ARG A 49 7.97 -12.79 -3.87
C ARG A 49 7.32 -13.48 -5.07
N PRO A 50 7.03 -14.79 -5.01
CA PRO A 50 6.22 -15.47 -6.02
C PRO A 50 4.90 -14.74 -6.25
N TYR A 51 4.60 -14.41 -7.50
CA TYR A 51 3.42 -13.62 -7.85
C TYR A 51 2.32 -14.50 -8.43
N GLN A 52 1.23 -14.70 -7.69
CA GLN A 52 0.08 -15.51 -8.12
C GLN A 52 -1.13 -14.66 -8.50
N GLY A 53 -0.91 -13.38 -8.86
CA GLY A 53 -1.96 -12.39 -9.05
C GLY A 53 -2.17 -11.49 -7.83
N TYR A 54 -1.92 -11.99 -6.61
CA TYR A 54 -2.08 -11.23 -5.37
C TYR A 54 -0.70 -10.80 -4.81
N PRO A 55 -0.51 -9.54 -4.37
CA PRO A 55 -1.49 -8.45 -4.22
C PRO A 55 -1.68 -7.71 -5.55
N ASP A 56 -2.61 -6.76 -5.59
CA ASP A 56 -2.88 -5.97 -6.79
C ASP A 56 -1.63 -5.28 -7.35
N LEU A 57 -1.53 -5.24 -8.69
CA LEU A 57 -0.44 -4.57 -9.37
C LEU A 57 -0.58 -3.04 -9.29
N PRO A 58 0.48 -2.31 -8.90
CA PRO A 58 0.52 -0.86 -8.98
C PRO A 58 0.25 -0.35 -10.39
N THR A 59 -0.53 0.73 -10.51
CA THR A 59 -0.73 1.43 -11.79
C THR A 59 0.46 2.32 -12.12
N GLY A 60 0.53 2.86 -13.34
CA GLY A 60 1.59 3.80 -13.70
C GLY A 60 2.88 3.16 -14.22
N VAL A 61 2.83 1.88 -14.59
CA VAL A 61 3.92 1.13 -15.24
C VAL A 61 3.33 0.15 -16.27
N ALA A 62 4.15 -0.33 -17.20
CA ALA A 62 3.76 -1.39 -18.12
C ALA A 62 4.19 -2.74 -17.57
N TYR A 63 3.34 -3.76 -17.68
CA TYR A 63 3.67 -5.11 -17.20
C TYR A 63 3.87 -6.09 -18.35
N GLN A 64 4.67 -7.11 -18.09
CA GLN A 64 4.76 -8.30 -18.93
C GLN A 64 3.42 -9.06 -18.96
N ARG A 65 3.07 -9.66 -20.12
CA ARG A 65 1.78 -10.31 -20.36
C ARG A 65 1.50 -11.40 -19.33
N GLU A 66 2.51 -12.20 -19.00
CA GLU A 66 2.42 -13.30 -18.03
C GLU A 66 2.05 -12.82 -16.62
N ALA A 67 2.54 -11.64 -16.20
CA ALA A 67 2.13 -11.05 -14.93
C ALA A 67 0.66 -10.59 -14.98
N MET A 68 0.25 -10.00 -16.11
CA MET A 68 -1.14 -9.58 -16.31
C MET A 68 -2.12 -10.75 -16.39
N THR A 69 -1.72 -11.87 -17.00
CA THR A 69 -2.55 -13.08 -17.05
C THR A 69 -2.83 -13.61 -15.64
N ARG A 70 -1.81 -13.70 -14.78
CA ARG A 70 -2.01 -14.11 -13.38
C ARG A 70 -2.88 -13.13 -12.60
N TYR A 71 -2.79 -11.84 -12.91
CA TYR A 71 -3.65 -10.82 -12.33
C TYR A 71 -5.10 -10.96 -12.80
N GLU A 72 -5.32 -11.21 -14.09
CA GLU A 72 -6.64 -11.47 -14.68
C GLU A 72 -7.32 -12.70 -14.07
N ASP A 73 -6.56 -13.77 -13.83
CA ASP A 73 -7.06 -15.03 -13.28
C ASP A 73 -7.67 -14.90 -11.87
N LEU A 74 -7.33 -13.83 -11.13
CA LEU A 74 -7.93 -13.54 -9.83
C LEU A 74 -9.35 -12.97 -9.91
N TYR A 75 -9.73 -12.36 -11.03
CA TYR A 75 -11.02 -11.72 -11.17
C TYR A 75 -11.92 -12.60 -12.03
N SER A 76 -13.03 -13.07 -11.45
CA SER A 76 -14.13 -13.62 -12.23
C SER A 76 -14.68 -12.54 -13.19
N PRO A 77 -15.35 -12.92 -14.28
CA PRO A 77 -15.98 -11.95 -15.18
C PRO A 77 -16.89 -10.95 -14.44
N GLU A 78 -17.59 -11.40 -13.40
CA GLU A 78 -18.41 -10.56 -12.54
C GLU A 78 -17.54 -9.60 -11.70
N ASP A 79 -16.45 -10.08 -11.11
CA ASP A 79 -15.52 -9.27 -10.30
C ASP A 79 -14.79 -8.23 -11.15
N ARG A 80 -14.50 -8.53 -12.42
CA ARG A 80 -13.91 -7.56 -13.36
C ARG A 80 -14.84 -6.38 -13.61
N THR A 81 -16.14 -6.65 -13.72
CA THR A 81 -17.17 -5.62 -13.93
C THR A 81 -17.32 -4.74 -12.68
N ILE A 82 -17.30 -5.36 -11.50
CA ILE A 82 -17.35 -4.66 -10.21
C ILE A 82 -16.07 -3.85 -9.99
N ALA A 83 -14.89 -4.46 -10.17
CA ALA A 83 -13.60 -3.78 -10.04
C ALA A 83 -13.44 -2.62 -11.02
N ALA A 84 -13.93 -2.75 -12.26
CA ALA A 84 -13.96 -1.66 -13.23
C ALA A 84 -14.84 -0.49 -12.75
N SER A 85 -15.96 -0.78 -12.07
CA SER A 85 -16.84 0.25 -11.51
C SER A 85 -16.26 0.97 -10.28
N VAL A 86 -15.34 0.33 -9.55
CA VAL A 86 -14.77 0.85 -8.29
C VAL A 86 -13.40 1.49 -8.51
N ASN A 87 -12.53 0.85 -9.30
CA ASN A 87 -11.12 1.23 -9.48
C ASN A 87 -10.83 1.86 -10.86
N GLY A 88 -11.87 2.00 -11.69
CA GLY A 88 -11.73 2.36 -13.09
C GLY A 88 -11.41 1.16 -13.98
N SER A 89 -11.63 1.35 -15.28
CA SER A 89 -11.46 0.32 -16.29
C SER A 89 -10.01 -0.21 -16.34
N PHE A 90 -9.79 -1.43 -16.83
CA PHE A 90 -8.44 -1.98 -16.98
C PHE A 90 -7.58 -1.13 -17.91
N HIS A 91 -8.17 -0.57 -18.97
CA HIS A 91 -7.54 0.40 -19.86
C HIS A 91 -7.13 1.68 -19.13
N GLN A 92 -7.95 2.18 -18.21
CA GLN A 92 -7.60 3.38 -17.45
C GLN A 92 -6.37 3.15 -16.56
N ARG A 93 -6.31 1.97 -15.94
CA ARG A 93 -5.26 1.57 -14.98
C ARG A 93 -3.96 1.09 -15.65
N PHE A 94 -4.09 0.33 -16.74
CA PHE A 94 -3.00 -0.30 -17.48
C PHE A 94 -3.16 -0.10 -19.01
N PRO A 95 -3.12 1.16 -19.50
CA PRO A 95 -3.38 1.50 -20.90
C PRO A 95 -2.36 0.95 -21.92
N LEU A 96 -1.18 0.53 -21.45
CA LEU A 96 -0.17 -0.15 -22.27
C LEU A 96 -0.44 -1.66 -22.40
N ASN A 97 -1.29 -2.21 -21.54
CA ASN A 97 -1.63 -3.62 -21.47
C ASN A 97 -3.03 -3.94 -22.02
N TYR A 98 -3.97 -3.00 -21.93
CA TYR A 98 -5.34 -3.16 -22.45
C TYR A 98 -5.68 -2.11 -23.49
N ASP A 99 -6.58 -2.47 -24.40
CA ASP A 99 -7.19 -1.53 -25.34
C ASP A 99 -8.39 -0.80 -24.72
N LYS A 100 -9.03 0.07 -25.50
CA LYS A 100 -10.18 0.89 -25.04
C LYS A 100 -11.43 0.10 -24.67
N PHE A 101 -11.49 -1.19 -25.00
CA PHE A 101 -12.58 -2.09 -24.67
C PHE A 101 -12.24 -2.98 -23.46
N ASP A 102 -11.14 -2.67 -22.76
CA ASP A 102 -10.56 -3.48 -21.67
C ASP A 102 -10.12 -4.89 -22.14
N GLU A 103 -9.86 -5.06 -23.44
CA GLU A 103 -9.33 -6.30 -23.98
C GLU A 103 -7.80 -6.31 -23.89
N PRO A 104 -7.17 -7.42 -23.46
CA PRO A 104 -5.73 -7.49 -23.31
C PRO A 104 -5.04 -7.46 -24.67
N LYS A 105 -4.00 -6.62 -24.78
CA LYS A 105 -3.19 -6.48 -25.99
C LYS A 105 -2.19 -7.63 -26.11
N GLU A 106 -1.99 -8.13 -27.33
CA GLU A 106 -0.93 -9.10 -27.62
C GLU A 106 0.48 -8.52 -27.42
N GLN A 107 0.66 -7.25 -27.79
CA GLN A 107 1.91 -6.52 -27.61
C GLN A 107 1.73 -5.39 -26.59
N VAL A 108 2.60 -5.38 -25.58
CA VAL A 108 2.62 -4.34 -24.56
C VAL A 108 3.12 -3.05 -25.18
N GLY A 109 2.27 -2.03 -25.18
CA GLY A 109 2.57 -0.76 -25.79
C GLY A 109 1.33 0.01 -26.21
N MET A 110 1.60 1.15 -26.84
CA MET A 110 0.56 2.05 -27.30
C MET A 110 1.03 2.80 -28.55
N SER A 111 0.16 2.89 -29.55
CA SER A 111 0.40 3.69 -30.74
C SER A 111 0.28 5.18 -30.43
N GLY A 112 0.88 6.04 -31.27
CA GLY A 112 0.76 7.49 -31.09
C GLY A 112 -0.69 8.00 -31.16
N ALA A 113 -1.57 7.32 -31.90
CA ALA A 113 -2.99 7.65 -31.99
C ALA A 113 -3.74 7.26 -30.70
N GLU A 114 -3.48 6.05 -30.19
CA GLU A 114 -4.04 5.58 -28.92
C GLU A 114 -3.59 6.47 -27.75
N TYR A 115 -2.32 6.90 -27.74
CA TYR A 115 -1.81 7.82 -26.73
C TYR A 115 -2.55 9.16 -26.72
N ARG A 116 -2.79 9.75 -27.90
CA ARG A 116 -3.55 11.00 -27.98
C ARG A 116 -4.99 10.81 -27.53
N ALA A 117 -5.62 9.68 -27.88
CA ALA A 117 -6.97 9.37 -27.44
C ALA A 117 -7.04 9.17 -25.91
N TYR A 118 -6.08 8.43 -25.34
CA TYR A 118 -5.97 8.19 -23.91
C TYR A 118 -5.80 9.52 -23.16
N MET A 119 -4.75 10.30 -23.52
CA MET A 119 -4.48 11.60 -22.89
C MET A 119 -5.61 12.60 -23.07
N GLY A 120 -6.30 12.60 -24.22
CA GLY A 120 -7.48 13.43 -24.45
C GLY A 120 -8.63 13.08 -23.50
N THR A 121 -8.75 11.81 -23.10
CA THR A 121 -9.76 11.35 -22.14
C THR A 121 -9.33 11.64 -20.70
N THR A 122 -8.04 11.45 -20.36
CA THR A 122 -7.52 11.72 -19.01
C THR A 122 -7.41 13.21 -18.69
N LEU A 123 -7.16 14.07 -19.69
CA LEU A 123 -7.10 15.53 -19.54
C LEU A 123 -8.48 16.21 -19.58
N ALA A 124 -9.50 15.56 -20.15
CA ALA A 124 -10.87 16.06 -20.22
C ALA A 124 -11.77 15.57 -19.06
N ALA A 125 -11.25 14.72 -18.17
CA ALA A 125 -11.95 14.40 -16.93
C ALA A 125 -12.09 15.69 -16.08
N PRO A 126 -13.29 16.00 -15.57
CA PRO A 126 -13.56 17.28 -14.93
C PRO A 126 -12.67 17.43 -13.71
N SER A 127 -12.07 18.62 -13.63
CA SER A 127 -11.60 19.27 -12.43
C SER A 127 -12.38 18.82 -11.19
N THR A 128 -11.63 18.25 -10.26
CA THR A 128 -11.88 18.27 -8.82
C THR A 128 -12.67 19.54 -8.44
N PRO A 129 -13.79 19.44 -7.71
CA PRO A 129 -14.34 20.59 -7.01
C PRO A 129 -13.28 21.03 -6.00
N ARG A 130 -12.75 22.23 -6.22
CA ARG A 130 -11.84 22.93 -5.34
C ARG A 130 -12.59 23.38 -4.08
N ILE A 131 -12.63 22.56 -3.05
CA ILE A 131 -12.79 22.92 -1.62
C ILE A 131 -12.22 21.68 -0.86
N MET A 132 -11.19 21.68 -0.03
CA MET A 132 -10.70 22.64 0.95
C MET A 132 -9.17 22.75 0.91
N ARG A 133 -8.72 23.98 1.11
CA ARG A 133 -7.38 24.41 1.48
C ARG A 133 -7.05 23.85 2.86
N GLU A 134 -5.87 23.27 3.05
CA GLU A 134 -5.24 23.15 4.37
C GLU A 134 -5.01 24.56 4.93
N GLU A 135 -5.67 24.90 6.03
CA GLU A 135 -5.26 25.96 6.96
C GLU A 135 -6.16 25.82 8.22
N TRP A 136 -5.62 25.17 9.25
CA TRP A 136 -6.05 25.36 10.63
C TRP A 136 -4.80 25.29 11.52
N GLU A 137 -4.19 26.44 11.77
CA GLU A 137 -3.55 26.74 13.05
C GLU A 137 -4.19 28.04 13.59
N ASP A 138 -4.43 28.01 14.90
CA ASP A 138 -4.59 29.10 15.86
C ASP A 138 -5.95 29.81 16.08
N ASP A 139 -6.61 29.36 17.14
CA ASP A 139 -6.97 30.09 18.39
C ASP A 139 -7.77 31.43 18.40
N ILE A 140 -9.03 31.32 18.91
CA ILE A 140 -9.71 32.14 19.98
C ILE A 140 -10.01 33.66 19.71
N PRO A 141 -11.07 34.32 20.27
CA PRO A 141 -12.47 33.99 20.64
C PRO A 141 -13.54 35.04 20.18
N ASP A 142 -14.81 34.76 20.51
CA ASP A 142 -15.97 35.65 20.73
C ASP A 142 -15.81 37.18 20.58
N SER A 143 -16.64 37.77 19.71
CA SER A 143 -17.50 38.91 20.11
C SER A 143 -18.54 39.27 19.04
N ALA A 144 -19.79 39.22 19.48
CA ALA A 144 -20.94 40.07 19.14
C ALA A 144 -20.89 40.91 17.85
N ILE A 145 -21.76 40.58 16.89
CA ILE A 145 -22.61 41.57 16.21
C ILE A 145 -23.98 40.92 15.96
N ASP A 146 -24.91 41.19 16.90
CA ASP A 146 -26.33 41.30 16.63
C ASP A 146 -26.56 42.49 15.69
N CYS A 147 -27.48 42.35 14.72
CA CYS A 147 -28.49 43.35 14.36
C CYS A 147 -29.27 42.90 13.12
N ASP A 148 -30.42 42.31 13.40
CA ASP A 148 -31.74 42.78 12.98
C ASP A 148 -32.13 42.95 11.50
N THR A 149 -33.29 42.32 11.25
CA THR A 149 -34.47 42.73 10.44
C THR A 149 -34.63 42.17 9.02
N PRO A 150 -35.86 41.87 8.56
CA PRO A 150 -36.78 40.86 9.11
C PRO A 150 -37.27 39.85 8.07
N SER A 151 -37.71 38.70 8.61
CA SER A 151 -38.57 37.72 7.96
C SER A 151 -39.93 38.35 7.62
N ASP A 152 -40.33 38.28 6.36
CA ASP A 152 -41.71 38.52 5.96
C ASP A 152 -42.20 37.43 5.00
N HIS A 153 -43.41 36.97 5.29
CA HIS A 153 -44.01 35.74 4.81
C HIS A 153 -44.29 35.74 3.30
N ARG A 154 -44.03 34.61 2.63
CA ARG A 154 -45.00 34.04 1.67
C ARG A 154 -44.72 32.58 1.33
N GLU A 155 -45.51 31.74 2.00
CA GLU A 155 -46.35 30.67 1.45
C GLU A 155 -45.98 30.07 0.09
N GLN A 156 -45.94 28.74 0.10
CA GLN A 156 -45.93 27.81 -1.03
C GLN A 156 -46.72 28.29 -2.25
N PRO A 157 -46.32 27.84 -3.45
CA PRO A 157 -47.28 27.38 -4.43
C PRO A 157 -47.28 25.86 -4.42
N GLU A 158 -48.40 25.34 -3.94
CA GLU A 158 -48.90 24.02 -4.24
C GLU A 158 -48.84 23.72 -5.73
N SER A 159 -48.71 22.43 -6.02
CA SER A 159 -48.93 21.77 -7.29
C SER A 159 -49.94 22.47 -8.21
N ALA A 160 -49.44 23.17 -9.23
CA ALA A 160 -50.25 23.54 -10.38
C ALA A 160 -50.15 22.42 -11.42
N SER A 161 -51.03 21.42 -11.31
CA SER A 161 -51.46 20.69 -12.51
C SER A 161 -52.03 21.71 -13.49
N PRO A 162 -51.65 21.70 -14.78
CA PRO A 162 -52.28 22.56 -15.76
C PRO A 162 -53.65 21.97 -16.10
N THR A 163 -54.64 22.18 -15.23
CA THR A 163 -56.04 22.10 -15.64
C THR A 163 -56.29 23.30 -16.54
N LEU A 164 -55.92 23.17 -17.82
CA LEU A 164 -56.36 24.07 -18.88
C LEU A 164 -57.88 24.15 -18.81
N GLY A 165 -58.36 25.28 -18.28
CA GLY A 165 -59.77 25.58 -18.18
C GLY A 165 -60.43 25.45 -19.55
N ILE A 166 -61.19 24.37 -19.73
CA ILE A 166 -62.13 24.21 -20.82
C ILE A 166 -63.25 25.22 -20.55
N LYS A 167 -63.03 26.49 -20.92
CA LYS A 167 -64.13 27.44 -21.08
C LYS A 167 -65.10 26.80 -22.07
N ALA A 168 -66.32 26.53 -21.59
CA ALA A 168 -67.42 26.05 -22.41
C ALA A 168 -67.71 27.07 -23.51
N LEU A 169 -67.02 26.93 -24.66
CA LEU A 169 -67.36 27.61 -25.88
C LEU A 169 -68.74 27.11 -26.31
N ASN A 170 -69.73 28.00 -26.26
CA ASN A 170 -71.06 27.80 -26.82
C ASN A 170 -70.94 27.14 -28.20
N ARG A 171 -71.35 25.86 -28.29
CA ARG A 171 -71.22 25.04 -29.49
C ARG A 171 -72.22 25.53 -30.53
N VAL A 172 -71.78 26.44 -31.40
CA VAL A 172 -72.40 26.62 -32.72
C VAL A 172 -71.95 25.42 -33.57
N PHE A 173 -72.84 24.46 -33.79
CA PHE A 173 -72.54 23.29 -34.61
C PHE A 173 -72.49 23.67 -36.09
N CYS A 174 -71.28 23.79 -36.63
CA CYS A 174 -71.06 23.83 -38.07
C CYS A 174 -71.40 22.46 -38.66
N ALA A 175 -72.51 22.34 -39.40
CA ALA A 175 -72.97 21.09 -40.03
C ALA A 175 -72.17 20.70 -41.30
N LYS A 176 -71.15 21.48 -41.70
CA LYS A 176 -70.29 21.12 -42.83
C LYS A 176 -69.40 19.94 -42.43
N LYS A 177 -69.40 18.87 -43.23
CA LYS A 177 -68.63 17.63 -43.01
C LYS A 177 -67.17 17.89 -42.56
N LYS A 178 -66.48 18.84 -43.20
CA LYS A 178 -65.11 19.25 -42.85
C LYS A 178 -64.95 19.76 -41.40
N CYS A 179 -65.94 20.48 -40.86
CA CYS A 179 -65.90 20.96 -39.47
C CYS A 179 -65.98 19.80 -38.47
N VAL A 180 -66.74 18.75 -38.79
CA VAL A 180 -66.89 17.56 -37.95
C VAL A 180 -65.61 16.72 -37.96
N ASP A 181 -65.00 16.55 -39.14
CA ASP A 181 -63.75 15.79 -39.29
C ASP A 181 -62.58 16.47 -38.56
N ILE A 182 -62.44 17.79 -38.67
CA ILE A 182 -61.43 18.56 -37.93
C ILE A 182 -61.62 18.41 -36.42
N LYS A 183 -62.87 18.41 -35.94
CA LYS A 183 -63.17 18.26 -34.51
C LYS A 183 -62.81 16.87 -33.99
N ARG A 184 -63.14 15.82 -34.74
CA ARG A 184 -62.76 14.44 -34.39
C ARG A 184 -61.25 14.27 -34.33
N GLU A 185 -60.53 14.85 -35.28
CA GLU A 185 -59.07 14.79 -35.31
C GLU A 185 -58.45 15.59 -34.15
N ALA A 186 -58.99 16.76 -33.81
CA ALA A 186 -58.55 17.53 -32.65
C ALA A 186 -58.82 16.78 -31.32
N ASP A 187 -59.95 16.07 -31.21
CA ASP A 187 -60.25 15.24 -30.04
C ASP A 187 -59.31 14.02 -29.97
N ARG A 188 -58.98 13.38 -31.10
CA ARG A 188 -57.99 12.29 -31.18
C ARG A 188 -56.60 12.75 -30.71
N LEU A 189 -56.10 13.86 -31.26
CA LEU A 189 -54.80 14.42 -30.89
C LEU A 189 -54.73 14.85 -29.42
N ARG A 190 -55.85 15.35 -28.85
CA ARG A 190 -55.94 15.64 -27.41
C ARG A 190 -55.81 14.39 -26.55
N GLY A 191 -56.43 13.28 -26.96
CA GLY A 191 -56.28 11.99 -26.28
C GLY A 191 -54.82 11.51 -26.32
N GLU A 192 -54.18 11.56 -27.50
CA GLU A 192 -52.78 11.16 -27.65
C GLU A 192 -51.82 12.03 -26.82
N LEU A 193 -52.07 13.34 -26.73
CA LEU A 193 -51.28 14.23 -25.88
C LEU A 193 -51.42 13.87 -24.39
N PHE A 194 -52.63 13.56 -23.93
CA PHE A 194 -52.86 13.15 -22.55
C PHE A 194 -52.15 11.83 -22.21
N ASP A 195 -52.21 10.84 -23.11
CA ASP A 195 -51.51 9.57 -22.92
C ASP A 195 -49.99 9.76 -22.89
N LYS A 196 -49.46 10.65 -23.73
CA LYS A 196 -48.03 10.98 -23.76
C LYS A 196 -47.59 11.76 -22.52
N GLU A 197 -48.42 12.66 -22.01
CA GLU A 197 -48.17 13.39 -20.77
C GLU A 197 -48.14 12.43 -19.57
N SER A 198 -49.07 11.49 -19.51
CA SER A 198 -49.10 10.43 -18.50
C SER A 198 -47.83 9.55 -18.55
N GLN A 199 -47.40 9.15 -19.75
CA GLN A 199 -46.15 8.40 -19.94
C GLN A 199 -44.93 9.19 -19.46
N LEU A 200 -44.86 10.49 -19.78
CA LEU A 200 -43.75 11.36 -19.37
C LEU A 200 -43.67 11.50 -17.85
N VAL A 201 -44.82 11.68 -17.17
CA VAL A 201 -44.88 11.78 -15.71
C VAL A 201 -44.41 10.47 -15.06
N SER A 202 -44.81 9.31 -15.59
CA SER A 202 -44.33 8.01 -15.10
C SER A 202 -42.82 7.89 -15.26
N SER A 203 -42.28 8.17 -16.45
CA SER A 203 -40.84 8.09 -16.69
C SER A 203 -40.03 9.06 -15.82
N GLN A 204 -40.58 10.23 -15.48
CA GLN A 204 -39.92 11.17 -14.58
C GLN A 204 -39.91 10.69 -13.13
N ALA A 205 -40.93 9.93 -12.70
CA ALA A 205 -40.94 9.30 -11.39
C ALA A 205 -39.90 8.18 -11.30
N ASP A 206 -39.84 7.31 -12.33
CA ASP A 206 -38.86 6.22 -12.41
C ASP A 206 -37.41 6.76 -12.38
N LEU A 207 -37.17 7.88 -13.08
CA LEU A 207 -35.85 8.51 -13.08
C LEU A 207 -35.43 9.00 -11.68
N LYS A 208 -36.36 9.59 -10.92
CA LYS A 208 -36.07 10.04 -9.54
C LYS A 208 -35.75 8.86 -8.62
N GLU A 209 -36.46 7.74 -8.76
CA GLU A 209 -36.19 6.53 -7.99
C GLU A 209 -34.82 5.91 -8.34
N TYR A 210 -34.44 5.95 -9.62
CA TYR A 210 -33.11 5.53 -10.04
C TYR A 210 -32.01 6.41 -9.44
N GLU A 211 -32.17 7.74 -9.47
CA GLU A 211 -31.19 8.68 -8.91
C GLU A 211 -30.99 8.50 -7.40
N THR A 212 -32.06 8.26 -6.63
CA THR A 212 -31.95 8.02 -5.19
C THR A 212 -31.25 6.70 -4.88
N THR A 213 -31.56 5.65 -5.65
CA THR A 213 -30.95 4.32 -5.53
C THR A 213 -29.46 4.37 -5.87
N GLU A 214 -29.08 5.05 -6.95
CA GLU A 214 -27.66 5.27 -7.29
C GLU A 214 -26.92 6.09 -6.23
N GLY A 215 -27.58 7.09 -5.64
CA GLY A 215 -27.02 7.85 -4.52
C GLY A 215 -26.71 7.00 -3.29
N LEU A 216 -27.60 6.05 -2.96
CA LEU A 216 -27.37 5.08 -1.88
C LEU A 216 -26.25 4.10 -2.22
N ARG A 217 -26.21 3.60 -3.46
CA ARG A 217 -25.15 2.67 -3.93
C ARG A 217 -23.76 3.30 -3.82
N ARG A 218 -23.62 4.57 -4.21
CA ARG A 218 -22.36 5.31 -4.08
C ARG A 218 -21.91 5.44 -2.62
N ARG A 219 -22.82 5.78 -1.71
CA ARG A 219 -22.51 5.86 -0.27
C ARG A 219 -22.04 4.52 0.29
N ALA A 220 -22.74 3.42 -0.01
CA ALA A 220 -22.35 2.09 0.42
C ALA A 220 -20.96 1.68 -0.11
N MET A 221 -20.59 2.09 -1.33
CA MET A 221 -19.24 1.85 -1.86
C MET A 221 -18.16 2.63 -1.10
N TYR A 222 -18.42 3.89 -0.72
CA TYR A 222 -17.48 4.67 0.10
C TYR A 222 -17.29 4.05 1.49
N ASP A 223 -18.37 3.60 2.12
CA ASP A 223 -18.30 2.94 3.43
C ASP A 223 -17.49 1.62 3.35
N ALA A 224 -17.70 0.84 2.28
CA ALA A 224 -16.94 -0.39 2.04
C ALA A 224 -15.44 -0.12 1.78
N GLN A 225 -15.12 0.92 1.00
CA GLN A 225 -13.73 1.33 0.78
C GLN A 225 -13.05 1.80 2.08
N PHE A 226 -13.77 2.54 2.91
CA PHE A 226 -13.27 3.00 4.20
C PHE A 226 -12.94 1.84 5.14
N GLU A 227 -13.83 0.86 5.29
CA GLU A 227 -13.56 -0.32 6.13
C GLU A 227 -12.44 -1.20 5.56
N LEU A 228 -12.31 -1.29 4.22
CA LEU A 228 -11.21 -2.01 3.59
C LEU A 228 -9.85 -1.36 3.89
N GLU A 229 -9.73 -0.04 3.78
CA GLU A 229 -8.47 0.66 4.06
C GLU A 229 -8.09 0.55 5.54
N LYS A 230 -9.07 0.59 6.43
CA LYS A 230 -8.89 0.38 7.87
C LYS A 230 -8.40 -1.04 8.20
N GLU A 231 -8.94 -2.06 7.54
CA GLU A 231 -8.47 -3.44 7.73
C GLU A 231 -7.07 -3.64 7.18
N LYS A 232 -6.76 -3.05 6.01
CA LYS A 232 -5.41 -3.03 5.45
C LYS A 232 -4.40 -2.37 6.38
N GLN A 233 -4.76 -1.26 7.02
CA GLN A 233 -3.90 -0.61 8.02
C GLN A 233 -3.62 -1.55 9.20
N ARG A 234 -4.62 -2.31 9.67
CA ARG A 234 -4.43 -3.29 10.76
C ARG A 234 -3.51 -4.43 10.34
N THR A 235 -3.65 -4.93 9.11
CA THR A 235 -2.77 -5.99 8.60
C THR A 235 -1.33 -5.50 8.45
N ASP A 236 -1.13 -4.28 7.95
CA ASP A 236 0.19 -3.66 7.81
C ASP A 236 0.86 -3.46 9.18
N ASP A 237 0.11 -2.99 10.17
CA ASP A 237 0.60 -2.84 11.55
C ASP A 237 0.96 -4.18 12.20
N ALA A 238 0.18 -5.24 11.93
CA ALA A 238 0.46 -6.59 12.42
C ALA A 238 1.71 -7.18 11.76
N GLU A 239 1.87 -7.01 10.44
CA GLU A 239 3.05 -7.45 9.71
C GLU A 239 4.31 -6.74 10.20
N LYS A 240 4.26 -5.42 10.39
CA LYS A 240 5.38 -4.63 10.94
C LYS A 240 5.81 -5.15 12.31
N LYS A 241 4.86 -5.46 13.21
CA LYS A 241 5.14 -6.05 14.52
C LYS A 241 5.77 -7.45 14.40
N CYS A 242 5.30 -8.26 13.46
CA CYS A 242 5.85 -9.59 13.20
C CYS A 242 7.31 -9.49 12.72
N MET A 243 7.60 -8.60 11.77
CA MET A 243 8.94 -8.36 11.25
C MET A 243 9.91 -7.89 12.33
N LEU A 244 9.50 -6.95 13.18
CA LEU A 244 10.34 -6.48 14.29
C LEU A 244 10.68 -7.62 15.27
N ARG A 245 9.71 -8.49 15.60
CA ARG A 245 9.96 -9.68 16.42
C ARG A 245 10.91 -10.66 15.75
N MET A 246 10.78 -10.86 14.44
CA MET A 246 11.66 -11.74 13.68
C MET A 246 13.11 -11.20 13.66
N GLU A 247 13.30 -9.91 13.44
CA GLU A 247 14.62 -9.27 13.49
C GLU A 247 15.26 -9.38 14.87
N GLU A 248 14.48 -9.19 15.94
CA GLU A 248 14.93 -9.38 17.32
C GLU A 248 15.33 -10.83 17.60
N ASN A 249 14.52 -11.80 17.18
CA ASN A 249 14.84 -13.22 17.31
C ASN A 249 16.13 -13.59 16.55
N LEU A 250 16.33 -13.06 15.34
CA LEU A 250 17.57 -13.26 14.57
C LEU A 250 18.79 -12.61 15.24
N ARG A 251 18.60 -11.51 15.95
CA ARG A 251 19.68 -10.88 16.75
C ARG A 251 20.03 -11.76 17.95
N LEU A 252 19.03 -12.27 18.67
CA LEU A 252 19.22 -13.16 19.81
C LEU A 252 19.89 -14.48 19.40
N LEU A 253 19.48 -15.08 18.29
CA LEU A 253 20.10 -16.31 17.76
C LEU A 253 21.59 -16.11 17.42
N ARG A 254 21.95 -14.97 16.81
CA ARG A 254 23.36 -14.65 16.56
C ARG A 254 24.14 -14.53 17.86
N HIS A 255 23.59 -13.84 18.85
CA HIS A 255 24.23 -13.70 20.15
C HIS A 255 24.38 -15.04 20.88
N LEU A 256 23.37 -15.92 20.82
CA LEU A 256 23.45 -17.27 21.36
C LEU A 256 24.59 -18.08 20.73
N ASN A 257 24.71 -18.05 19.39
CA ASN A 257 25.80 -18.74 18.70
C ASN A 257 27.18 -18.20 19.12
N GLU A 258 27.33 -16.89 19.28
CA GLU A 258 28.58 -16.27 19.78
C GLU A 258 28.92 -16.76 21.20
N LEU A 259 27.91 -16.84 22.09
CA LEU A 259 28.10 -17.34 23.44
C LEU A 259 28.46 -18.82 23.46
N GLU A 260 27.79 -19.66 22.66
CA GLU A 260 28.12 -21.09 22.54
C GLU A 260 29.56 -21.29 22.04
N THR A 261 30.02 -20.45 21.13
CA THR A 261 31.41 -20.50 20.63
C THR A 261 32.40 -20.17 21.75
N LYS A 262 32.13 -19.11 22.52
CA LYS A 262 32.96 -18.74 23.68
C LYS A 262 32.98 -19.79 24.78
N VAL A 263 31.86 -20.47 25.02
CA VAL A 263 31.79 -21.56 26.00
C VAL A 263 32.71 -22.70 25.57
N LYS A 264 32.68 -23.10 24.29
CA LYS A 264 33.59 -24.12 23.76
C LYS A 264 35.06 -23.72 23.88
N GLU A 265 35.41 -22.48 23.52
CA GLU A 265 36.77 -21.97 23.68
C GLU A 265 37.23 -22.00 25.14
N MET A 266 36.32 -21.71 26.08
CA MET A 266 36.60 -21.76 27.51
C MET A 266 36.80 -23.20 28.02
N GLU A 267 35.97 -24.14 27.56
CA GLU A 267 36.11 -25.58 27.87
C GLU A 267 37.44 -26.14 27.33
N GLU A 268 37.84 -25.74 26.13
CA GLU A 268 39.14 -26.11 25.54
C GLU A 268 40.32 -25.54 26.35
N LEU A 269 40.21 -24.27 26.78
CA LEU A 269 41.24 -23.64 27.60
C LEU A 269 41.35 -24.27 28.99
N ASP A 270 40.22 -24.61 29.61
CA ASP A 270 40.18 -25.29 30.91
C ASP A 270 40.83 -26.67 30.83
N ALA A 271 40.52 -27.44 29.79
CA ALA A 271 41.16 -28.74 29.53
C ALA A 271 42.68 -28.59 29.35
N TYR A 272 43.14 -27.54 28.67
CA TYR A 272 44.57 -27.25 28.51
C TYR A 272 45.24 -26.87 29.85
N CYS A 273 44.60 -26.07 30.68
CA CYS A 273 45.09 -25.73 32.01
C CYS A 273 45.24 -26.97 32.90
N VAL A 274 44.23 -27.84 32.93
CA VAL A 274 44.28 -29.12 33.67
C VAL A 274 45.44 -29.98 33.18
N GLN A 275 45.68 -30.02 31.88
CA GLN A 275 46.80 -30.77 31.31
C GLN A 275 48.16 -30.20 31.73
N LEU A 276 48.33 -28.88 31.72
CA LEU A 276 49.54 -28.20 32.19
C LEU A 276 49.78 -28.42 33.69
N GLU A 277 48.74 -28.35 34.51
CA GLU A 277 48.83 -28.61 35.95
C GLU A 277 49.33 -30.02 36.23
N ALA A 278 48.79 -31.02 35.53
CA ALA A 278 49.24 -32.41 35.63
C ALA A 278 50.71 -32.59 35.20
N GLU A 279 51.16 -31.88 34.15
CA GLU A 279 52.54 -31.92 33.69
C GLU A 279 53.50 -31.25 34.70
N ILE A 280 53.10 -30.14 35.30
CA ILE A 280 53.85 -29.47 36.38
C ILE A 280 53.96 -30.38 37.61
N GLU A 281 52.88 -31.04 38.02
CA GLU A 281 52.90 -32.00 39.13
C GLU A 281 53.84 -33.17 38.85
N ALA A 282 53.80 -33.73 37.62
CA ALA A 282 54.71 -34.80 37.22
C ALA A 282 56.18 -34.37 37.31
N LEU A 283 56.52 -33.21 36.75
CA LEU A 283 57.89 -32.66 36.80
C LEU A 283 58.35 -32.35 38.23
N ASN A 284 57.45 -31.88 39.11
CA ASN A 284 57.78 -31.63 40.52
C ASN A 284 57.93 -32.93 41.32
N GLY A 285 57.12 -33.95 41.01
CA GLY A 285 57.26 -35.29 41.58
C GLY A 285 58.60 -35.93 41.22
N GLU A 286 58.99 -35.85 39.95
CA GLU A 286 60.29 -36.33 39.46
C GLU A 286 61.46 -35.62 40.16
N ARG A 287 61.40 -34.28 40.28
CA ARG A 287 62.41 -33.49 40.98
C ARG A 287 62.51 -33.83 42.47
N ALA A 288 61.39 -34.09 43.14
CA ALA A 288 61.34 -34.51 44.55
C ALA A 288 61.83 -35.95 44.77
N THR A 289 61.81 -36.81 43.74
CA THR A 289 62.45 -38.13 43.77
C THR A 289 63.95 -38.07 43.48
N GLU A 290 64.40 -37.15 42.62
CA GLU A 290 65.83 -36.89 42.40
C GLU A 290 66.50 -36.29 43.64
N GLU A 291 65.86 -35.32 44.33
CA GLU A 291 66.39 -34.76 45.58
C GLU A 291 66.48 -35.81 46.70
N ARG A 292 65.47 -36.70 46.84
CA ARG A 292 65.52 -37.82 47.80
C ARG A 292 66.55 -38.89 47.45
N GLY A 293 66.80 -39.12 46.16
CA GLY A 293 67.88 -39.99 45.69
C GLY A 293 69.26 -39.42 46.01
N HIS A 294 69.40 -38.09 46.03
CA HIS A 294 70.64 -37.39 46.37
C HIS A 294 70.90 -37.32 47.89
N GLU A 295 69.85 -37.22 48.71
CA GLU A 295 69.95 -37.30 50.18
C GLU A 295 70.24 -38.72 50.69
N GLN A 296 69.78 -39.78 50.03
CA GLN A 296 70.11 -41.16 50.41
C GLN A 296 71.52 -41.61 50.03
N LEU A 297 72.23 -40.85 49.18
CA LEU A 297 73.61 -41.14 48.75
C LEU A 297 74.66 -40.22 49.40
N SER A 298 74.28 -39.37 50.36
CA SER A 298 75.21 -38.46 51.01
C SER A 298 75.23 -38.64 52.53
N GLU A 299 76.00 -39.61 53.00
CA GLU A 299 76.87 -39.44 54.18
C GLU A 299 78.10 -40.33 54.03
N PRO A 300 79.32 -39.82 54.32
CA PRO A 300 79.69 -39.77 55.73
C PRO A 300 80.30 -38.44 56.22
N GLN A 301 80.16 -38.29 57.54
CA GLN A 301 80.79 -37.37 58.50
C GLN A 301 82.19 -36.85 58.16
N MET A 302 82.47 -35.57 58.47
CA MET A 302 83.38 -35.18 59.57
C MET A 302 83.34 -33.67 59.84
N GLU A 303 83.59 -33.36 61.11
CA GLU A 303 83.80 -32.08 61.78
C GLU A 303 84.65 -31.08 60.97
N GLU A 304 84.38 -29.77 61.07
CA GLU A 304 85.27 -28.83 61.78
C GLU A 304 84.72 -27.39 61.72
N GLU A 305 84.88 -26.71 62.84
CA GLU A 305 84.55 -25.32 63.11
C GLU A 305 85.27 -24.36 62.14
N SER A 306 84.56 -23.37 61.57
CA SER A 306 85.15 -22.03 61.39
C SER A 306 84.25 -20.97 60.75
N PHE A 307 84.23 -19.81 61.41
CA PHE A 307 84.00 -18.48 60.87
C PHE A 307 82.59 -18.09 60.40
N ASN A 308 81.80 -17.69 61.40
CA ASN A 308 81.28 -16.32 61.43
C ASN A 308 82.29 -15.33 60.80
N MET A 309 81.90 -14.61 59.73
CA MET A 309 82.26 -13.21 59.46
C MET A 309 81.77 -12.79 58.06
N LEU A 310 80.53 -12.30 57.94
CA LEU A 310 80.30 -10.96 57.37
C LEU A 310 78.86 -10.48 57.60
N ARG A 311 78.67 -9.92 58.78
CA ARG A 311 77.63 -8.94 59.07
C ARG A 311 77.81 -7.71 58.16
N LYS A 312 76.68 -7.18 57.69
CA LYS A 312 76.39 -5.75 57.42
C LYS A 312 76.94 -5.11 56.15
N ARG A 313 76.04 -4.85 55.20
CA ARG A 313 75.68 -3.55 54.56
C ARG A 313 74.76 -3.88 53.37
N MET A 314 73.55 -3.38 53.19
CA MET A 314 72.85 -2.23 53.74
C MET A 314 71.34 -2.46 53.74
N ARG A 315 70.70 -2.20 54.89
CA ARG A 315 69.36 -1.60 54.93
C ARG A 315 69.49 -0.17 54.40
N SER A 316 68.78 0.14 53.32
CA SER A 316 68.43 1.48 52.83
C SER A 316 67.71 1.24 51.49
N LYS A 317 66.46 1.59 51.19
CA LYS A 317 65.39 2.42 51.76
C LYS A 317 64.10 1.81 51.13
N SER A 318 63.00 1.59 51.84
CA SER A 318 61.93 2.58 52.04
C SER A 318 61.68 3.44 50.79
N THR A 319 60.62 3.17 50.04
CA THR A 319 59.35 3.94 50.10
C THR A 319 58.45 3.58 48.91
N LYS A 320 57.18 3.34 49.27
CA LYS A 320 55.93 3.62 48.53
C LYS A 320 55.69 2.92 47.20
#